data_AF-A0A7C2XWG4-F1
#
_entry.id   AF-A0A7C2XWG4-F1
#
_cell.length_a   1.000
_cell.length_b   1.000
_cell.length_c   1.000
_cell.angle_alpha   90.00
_cell.angle_beta   90.00
_cell.angle_gamma   90.00
#
_symmetry.space_group_name_H-M   'P 1'
#
loop_
_entity.id
_entity.type
_entity.pdbx_description
1 polymer ?
#
loop_
_entity_poly.entity_id
_entity_poly.type
_entity_poly.pdbx_seq_one_letter_code
_entity_poly.pdbx_strand_id
1 'polypeptide(L)' 'MFEVRFHGRGGQGAVTAANILATAAFLEGNDVQSFPFFGVERRGAP' A
#
# COMPACT_ATOMS: atom_id res chain seq x y z
N MET A 1 -12.65 -8.01 10.80
CA MET A 1 -11.78 -7.73 9.64
C MET A 1 -11.82 -6.24 9.38
N PHE A 2 -10.66 -5.57 9.41
CA PHE A 2 -10.53 -4.14 9.17
C PHE A 2 -9.78 -3.95 7.85
N GLU A 3 -10.33 -3.13 6.95
CA GLU A 3 -9.77 -2.94 5.61
C GLU A 3 -9.38 -1.49 5.38
N VAL A 4 -8.17 -1.28 4.85
CA VAL A 4 -7.63 0.03 4.50
C VAL A 4 -7.19 0.01 3.04
N ARG A 5 -7.62 1.01 2.27
CA ARG A 5 -7.22 1.17 0.87
C ARG A 5 -6.50 2.48 0.65
N PHE A 6 -5.27 2.38 0.15
CA PHE A 6 -4.47 3.53 -0.26
C PHE A 6 -4.65 3.77 -1.76
N HIS A 7 -4.95 5.01 -2.12
CA HIS A 7 -4.99 5.48 -3.50
C HIS A 7 -3.87 6.50 -3.72
N GLY A 8 -3.18 6.39 -4.85
CA GLY A 8 -2.19 7.37 -5.24
C GLY A 8 -1.64 7.10 -6.63
N ARG A 9 -1.03 8.12 -7.23
CA ARG A 9 -0.34 7.98 -8.51
C ARG A 9 0.97 7.23 -8.36
N GLY A 10 1.46 6.67 -9.47
CA GLY A 10 2.77 6.03 -9.53
C GLY A 10 3.87 6.95 -9.00
N GLY A 11 4.64 6.46 -8.02
CA GLY A 11 5.76 7.20 -7.42
C GLY A 11 5.38 8.17 -6.29
N GLN A 12 4.12 8.28 -5.90
CA GLN A 12 3.66 9.12 -4.77
C GLN A 12 3.62 8.37 -3.42
N GLY A 13 4.13 7.14 -3.37
CA GLY A 13 4.32 6.41 -2.11
C GLY A 13 3.10 5.66 -1.56
N ALA A 14 1.99 5.53 -2.31
CA ALA A 14 0.80 4.80 -1.84
C ALA A 14 1.09 3.34 -1.42
N VAL A 15 1.90 2.62 -2.21
CA VAL A 15 2.31 1.24 -1.88
C VAL A 15 3.23 1.22 -0.67
N THR A 16 4.15 2.18 -0.56
CA THR A 16 5.05 2.31 0.59
C THR A 16 4.26 2.55 1.88
N ALA A 17 3.28 3.45 1.86
CA ALA A 17 2.43 3.74 3.00
C ALA A 17 1.62 2.50 3.45
N ALA A 18 1.05 1.76 2.49
CA ALA A 18 0.35 0.50 2.78
C ALA A 18 1.25 -0.53 3.45
N ASN A 19 2.49 -0.68 2.98
CA ASN A 19 3.46 -1.62 3.55
C ASN A 19 3.93 -1.18 4.94
N ILE A 20 4.10 0.12 5.20
CA ILE A 20 4.43 0.64 6.53
C ILE A 20 3.31 0.32 7.52
N LEU A 21 2.05 0.57 7.15
CA LEU A 21 0.91 0.24 8.01
C LEU A 21 0.83 -1.27 8.30
N ALA A 22 1.01 -2.10 7.26
CA ALA A 22 1.01 -3.56 7.44
C ALA A 22 2.15 -4.02 8.36
N THR A 23 3.34 -3.45 8.22
CA THR A 23 4.48 -3.75 9.10
C THR A 23 4.19 -3.34 10.54
N ALA A 24 3.62 -2.16 10.76
CA ALA A 24 3.24 -1.71 12.09
C ALA A 24 2.22 -2.64 12.74
N ALA A 25 1.15 -3.02 12.01
CA ALA A 25 0.14 -3.94 12.51
C ALA A 25 0.72 -5.31 12.87
N PHE A 26 1.66 -5.82 12.05
CA PHE A 26 2.37 -7.06 12.32
C PHE A 26 3.23 -6.97 13.58
N LEU A 27 3.96 -5.86 13.77
CA LEU A 27 4.78 -5.63 14.97
C LEU A 27 3.94 -5.51 16.26
N GLU A 28 2.68 -5.08 16.14
CA GLU A 28 1.71 -5.08 17.24
C GLU A 28 1.08 -6.46 17.50
N GLY A 29 1.48 -7.50 16.75
CA GLY A 29 1.00 -8.88 16.94
C GLY A 29 -0.29 -9.21 16.21
N ASN A 30 -0.72 -8.38 15.26
CA ASN A 30 -1.93 -8.64 14.47
C ASN A 30 -1.62 -9.47 13.21
N ASP A 31 -2.58 -10.29 12.80
CA ASP A 31 -2.60 -10.92 11.48
C ASP A 31 -2.96 -9.89 10.41
N VAL A 32 -2.10 -9.74 9.39
CA VAL A 32 -2.23 -8.69 8.38
C VAL A 32 -1.81 -9.17 7.00
N GLN A 33 -2.46 -8.63 5.96
CA GLN A 33 -2.11 -8.86 4.57
C GLN A 33 -2.14 -7.54 3.80
N SER A 34 -1.11 -7.28 2.99
CA SER A 34 -1.02 -6.15 2.07
C SER A 34 -0.83 -6.67 0.66
N PHE A 35 -1.65 -6.19 -0.28
CA PHE A 35 -1.55 -6.52 -1.70
C PHE A 35 -1.62 -5.24 -2.54
N PRO A 36 -0.55 -4.87 -3.24
CA PRO A 36 -0.58 -3.72 -4.13
C PRO A 36 -1.32 -4.06 -5.43
N PHE A 37 -2.11 -3.11 -5.93
CA PHE A 37 -2.64 -3.13 -7.29
C PHE A 37 -1.99 -2.00 -8.09
N PHE A 38 -1.43 -2.35 -9.25
CA PHE A 38 -0.82 -1.39 -10.16
C PHE A 38 -1.70 -1.26 -11.40
N GLY A 39 -2.18 -0.05 -11.67
CA GLY A 39 -2.82 0.28 -12.94
C GLY A 39 -1.81 0.37 -14.09
N VAL A 40 -2.28 0.75 -15.27
CA VAL A 40 -1.44 0.95 -16.47
C VAL A 40 -0.49 2.16 -16.39
N GLU A 41 -0.64 3.04 -15.39
CA GLU A 41 0.24 4.20 -15.19
C GLU A 41 1.67 3.78 -14.84
N ARG A 42 2.59 3.95 -15.79
CA ARG A 42 4.03 3.92 -15.55
C ARG A 42 4.49 5.29 -15.09
N ARG A 43 5.48 5.34 -14.20
CA ARG A 43 6.12 6.57 -13.72
C ARG A 43 6.55 7.41 -14.93
N GLY A 44 6.02 8.62 -15.08
CA GLY A 44 6.40 9.55 -16.15
C GLY A 44 5.75 9.30 -17.53
N ALA A 45 4.59 8.63 -17.60
CA ALA A 45 3.78 8.70 -18.82
C ALA A 45 3.33 10.17 -19.06
N PRO A 46 3.50 10.69 -20.29
CA PRO A 46 3.12 12.07 -20.63
C PRO A 46 1.61 12.33 -20.48
#